data_AF-A0A9W8QIQ0-F1
#
_entry.id   AF-A0A9W8QIQ0-F1
#
_cell.length_a   1.000
_cell.length_b   1.000
_cell.length_c   1.000
_cell.angle_alpha   90.00
_cell.angle_beta   90.00
_cell.angle_gamma   90.00
#
_symmetry.space_group_name_H-M   'P 1'
#
loop_
_entity.id
_entity.type
_entity.pdbx_description
1 polymer ?
#
loop_
_entity_poly.entity_id
_entity_poly.type
_entity_poly.pdbx_seq_one_letter_code
_entity_poly.pdbx_strand_id
1 'polypeptide(L)'
;MLQLFSVIVTEVAPTWDMAELRGRPAGPSVYSNPGLAHGDAQWSLHVLTAAEDGWLCKASLAALEQDGNAEYGARYSFSELFSCTPAEDPVHWGFKSWDDFFTRQFRDIDKVRPVGHRIVSACEARPYALQANVKAYDSFWLKGNRYSVMEMLDHHELAESFIGGTVFQSFLTLTSYHRWCAPVSGHVIEVRVVDGTYFSEATFAGFSSPIGPDPSGPDRSQVYVTEVATRALIFIRAPPPIGIVCAMFVGLSDVSTCDIAHRFRDGLPKPVYKGEEIGTFRHGGSSYCLLFRKGLRLSWVPGAMPRENARNVLVRSELAYGYTEE
;
A
#
# COMPACT_ATOMS: atom_id res chain seq x y z
N MET A 1 -11.07 -3.70 -11.41
CA MET A 1 -10.25 -3.28 -10.24
C MET A 1 -8.86 -3.91 -10.33
N LEU A 2 -8.29 -3.90 -11.52
CA LEU A 2 -7.14 -4.70 -11.90
C LEU A 2 -6.93 -4.21 -13.35
N GLN A 3 -5.99 -3.31 -13.59
CA GLN A 3 -5.74 -2.66 -14.89
C GLN A 3 -4.25 -2.31 -14.95
N LEU A 4 -3.43 -3.17 -14.33
CA LEU A 4 -2.33 -2.66 -13.52
C LEU A 4 -1.04 -2.38 -14.28
N PHE A 5 -0.88 -2.78 -15.55
CA PHE A 5 0.30 -2.36 -16.33
C PHE A 5 0.06 -2.06 -17.82
N SER A 6 -0.97 -2.65 -18.47
CA SER A 6 -1.31 -2.28 -19.86
C SER A 6 -1.74 -0.81 -20.01
N VAL A 7 -2.25 -0.21 -18.94
CA VAL A 7 -2.78 1.17 -18.90
C VAL A 7 -1.69 2.21 -18.60
N ILE A 8 -0.62 1.82 -17.92
CA ILE A 8 0.43 2.76 -17.49
C ILE A 8 1.44 3.00 -18.62
N VAL A 9 1.59 2.07 -19.56
CA VAL A 9 2.62 2.14 -20.63
C VAL A 9 2.04 2.05 -22.05
N THR A 10 0.83 1.53 -22.27
CA THR A 10 0.31 1.30 -23.64
C THR A 10 -1.21 1.48 -23.76
N GLU A 11 -1.72 2.68 -23.47
CA GLU A 11 -3.09 3.14 -23.78
C GLU A 11 -4.16 2.98 -22.65
N VAL A 12 -4.79 4.12 -22.27
CA VAL A 12 -6.19 4.33 -21.77
C VAL A 12 -6.54 3.92 -20.31
N ALA A 13 -7.01 4.84 -19.45
CA ALA A 13 -7.71 4.55 -18.17
C ALA A 13 -9.20 4.12 -18.40
N PRO A 14 -9.97 3.69 -17.38
CA PRO A 14 -11.01 2.67 -17.52
C PRO A 14 -12.29 3.13 -18.25
N THR A 15 -12.52 2.60 -19.45
CA THR A 15 -13.89 2.41 -19.95
C THR A 15 -14.52 1.28 -19.13
N TRP A 16 -15.51 1.60 -18.31
CA TRP A 16 -16.27 0.62 -17.52
C TRP A 16 -17.29 -0.17 -18.35
N ASP A 17 -17.29 0.00 -19.67
CA ASP A 17 -18.08 -0.75 -20.63
C ASP A 17 -17.17 -1.38 -21.70
N MET A 18 -17.20 -2.71 -21.79
CA MET A 18 -16.34 -3.51 -22.67
C MET A 18 -16.86 -3.58 -24.12
N ALA A 19 -17.98 -2.93 -24.46
CA ALA A 19 -18.58 -3.00 -25.79
C ALA A 19 -17.94 -2.08 -26.84
N GLU A 20 -17.29 -0.97 -26.45
CA GLU A 20 -16.83 0.07 -27.39
C GLU A 20 -15.38 -0.09 -27.92
N LEU A 21 -14.59 -1.04 -27.40
CA LEU A 21 -13.17 -1.20 -27.77
C LEU A 21 -12.89 -1.89 -29.12
N ARG A 22 -13.89 -2.19 -29.95
CA ARG A 22 -13.71 -2.98 -31.20
C ARG A 22 -13.17 -2.22 -32.41
N GLY A 23 -12.71 -0.97 -32.29
CA GLY A 23 -12.54 -0.11 -33.47
C GLY A 23 -11.34 0.83 -33.58
N ARG A 24 -10.36 0.84 -32.66
CA ARG A 24 -9.25 1.82 -32.72
C ARG A 24 -7.89 1.18 -33.09
N PRO A 25 -7.10 1.80 -33.99
CA PRO A 25 -5.79 1.27 -34.39
C PRO A 25 -4.72 1.56 -33.32
N ALA A 26 -3.88 0.57 -33.03
CA ALA A 26 -2.79 0.65 -32.06
C ALA A 26 -1.68 1.64 -32.49
N GLY A 27 -1.22 2.47 -31.57
CA GLY A 27 -0.05 3.35 -31.75
C GLY A 27 1.29 2.61 -31.76
N PRO A 28 2.39 3.24 -32.25
CA PRO A 28 3.68 2.57 -32.40
C PRO A 28 4.39 2.31 -31.06
N SER A 29 4.93 1.10 -30.89
CA SER A 29 5.62 0.64 -29.67
C SER A 29 7.02 1.25 -29.52
N VAL A 30 7.38 1.71 -28.31
CA VAL A 30 8.71 2.25 -27.99
C VAL A 30 9.37 1.40 -26.89
N TYR A 31 10.01 0.31 -27.28
CA TYR A 31 10.84 -0.52 -26.38
C TYR A 31 12.32 -0.23 -26.60
N SER A 32 12.94 0.61 -25.77
CA SER A 32 14.41 0.58 -25.53
C SER A 32 14.86 1.63 -24.50
N ASN A 33 14.89 1.31 -23.20
CA ASN A 33 16.01 1.69 -22.31
C ASN A 33 15.90 1.00 -20.92
N PRO A 34 16.87 0.18 -20.49
CA PRO A 34 16.90 -0.41 -19.15
C PRO A 34 17.61 0.55 -18.19
N GLY A 35 16.88 1.38 -17.43
CA GLY A 35 17.54 2.20 -16.39
C GLY A 35 16.78 3.34 -15.72
N LEU A 36 15.50 3.59 -16.01
CA LEU A 36 14.74 4.66 -15.36
C LEU A 36 13.33 4.17 -15.02
N ALA A 37 12.92 4.34 -13.76
CA ALA A 37 11.55 4.13 -13.33
C ALA A 37 10.62 4.98 -14.22
N HIS A 38 9.85 4.30 -15.05
CA HIS A 38 9.09 4.91 -16.14
C HIS A 38 7.99 5.90 -15.67
N GLY A 39 7.55 5.83 -14.41
CA GLY A 39 6.51 6.70 -13.84
C GLY A 39 7.01 8.02 -13.24
N ASP A 40 8.32 8.21 -13.05
CA ASP A 40 8.91 9.47 -12.59
C ASP A 40 9.14 10.48 -13.73
N ALA A 41 8.99 10.03 -14.97
CA ALA A 41 9.25 10.84 -16.15
C ALA A 41 8.01 11.65 -16.56
N GLN A 42 8.23 12.88 -17.03
CA GLN A 42 7.16 13.82 -17.44
C GLN A 42 6.22 13.25 -18.50
N TRP A 43 6.66 12.31 -19.35
CA TRP A 43 5.79 11.70 -20.36
C TRP A 43 4.61 10.94 -19.73
N SER A 44 4.74 10.47 -18.49
CA SER A 44 3.66 9.79 -17.75
C SER A 44 2.46 10.71 -17.45
N LEU A 45 2.59 12.04 -17.62
CA LEU A 45 1.49 12.99 -17.48
C LEU A 45 0.32 12.75 -18.46
N HIS A 46 0.55 12.03 -19.56
CA HIS A 46 -0.48 11.75 -20.56
C HIS A 46 -1.69 10.98 -19.99
N VAL A 47 -1.50 10.19 -18.92
CA VAL A 47 -2.62 9.51 -18.22
C VAL A 47 -3.27 10.37 -17.14
N LEU A 48 -2.65 11.48 -16.74
CA LEU A 48 -3.14 12.40 -15.72
C LEU A 48 -3.93 13.55 -16.35
N THR A 49 -5.07 13.22 -16.97
CA THR A 49 -5.95 14.22 -17.58
C THR A 49 -7.40 14.01 -17.18
N ALA A 50 -8.26 14.99 -17.48
CA ALA A 50 -9.70 14.90 -17.27
C ALA A 50 -10.46 14.22 -18.43
N ALA A 51 -9.75 13.69 -19.44
CA ALA A 51 -10.36 12.88 -20.50
C ALA A 51 -11.01 11.62 -19.90
N GLU A 52 -11.95 10.97 -20.60
CA GLU A 52 -12.70 9.81 -20.06
C GLU A 52 -11.79 8.67 -19.62
N ASP A 53 -10.66 8.52 -20.31
CA ASP A 53 -9.58 7.59 -20.05
C ASP A 53 -8.42 8.16 -19.25
N GLY A 54 -8.64 9.25 -18.53
CA GLY A 54 -7.66 9.85 -17.64
C GLY A 54 -7.92 9.52 -16.17
N TRP A 55 -6.89 9.70 -15.34
CA TRP A 55 -6.99 9.52 -13.89
C TRP A 55 -7.62 10.70 -13.14
N LEU A 56 -7.77 11.84 -13.80
CA LEU A 56 -8.51 13.00 -13.31
C LEU A 56 -9.92 13.06 -13.92
N CYS A 57 -10.36 11.99 -14.59
CA CYS A 57 -11.73 11.87 -15.09
C CYS A 57 -12.72 11.68 -13.95
N LYS A 58 -14.01 11.94 -14.23
CA LYS A 58 -15.08 11.85 -13.22
C LYS A 58 -15.15 10.48 -12.54
N ALA A 59 -14.97 9.39 -13.28
CA ALA A 59 -15.05 8.03 -12.73
C ALA A 59 -13.84 7.71 -11.82
N SER A 60 -12.63 8.05 -12.26
CA SER A 60 -11.40 7.88 -11.50
C SER A 60 -11.42 8.71 -10.20
N LEU A 61 -11.83 9.98 -10.29
CA LEU A 61 -12.01 10.85 -9.12
C LEU A 61 -13.04 10.30 -8.15
N ALA A 62 -14.19 9.79 -8.62
CA ALA A 62 -15.18 9.18 -7.76
C ALA A 62 -14.64 7.96 -7.00
N ALA A 63 -13.81 7.13 -7.65
CA ALA A 63 -13.17 5.99 -7.00
C ALA A 63 -12.11 6.42 -5.97
N LEU A 64 -11.28 7.41 -6.30
CA LEU A 64 -10.29 8.00 -5.38
C LEU A 64 -10.96 8.63 -4.16
N GLU A 65 -12.05 9.36 -4.37
CA GLU A 65 -12.84 9.95 -3.29
C GLU A 65 -13.59 8.90 -2.48
N GLN A 66 -14.02 7.80 -3.10
CA GLN A 66 -14.64 6.68 -2.39
C GLN A 66 -13.67 6.08 -1.38
N ASP A 67 -12.44 5.78 -1.81
CA ASP A 67 -11.42 5.12 -0.99
C ASP A 67 -10.71 6.07 -0.03
N GLY A 68 -10.55 7.34 -0.42
CA GLY A 68 -9.90 8.39 0.38
C GLY A 68 -10.83 9.07 1.40
N ASN A 69 -12.08 8.63 1.55
CA ASN A 69 -12.98 9.15 2.58
C ASN A 69 -13.42 8.04 3.52
N ALA A 70 -13.65 8.41 4.79
CA ALA A 70 -14.25 7.52 5.77
C ALA A 70 -15.61 6.98 5.28
N GLU A 71 -15.98 5.81 5.79
CA GLU A 71 -17.31 5.22 5.54
C GLU A 71 -18.43 6.13 6.04
N TYR A 72 -18.20 6.80 7.18
CA TYR A 72 -19.15 7.69 7.83
C TYR A 72 -18.49 9.04 8.12
N GLY A 73 -19.29 10.12 8.11
CA GLY A 73 -18.85 11.48 8.44
C GLY A 73 -18.76 12.41 7.23
N ALA A 74 -17.97 13.47 7.37
CA ALA A 74 -17.74 14.44 6.31
C ALA A 74 -17.06 13.78 5.11
N ARG A 75 -17.52 14.15 3.91
CA ARG A 75 -16.89 13.74 2.64
C ARG A 75 -16.22 14.94 2.00
N TYR A 76 -15.06 14.68 1.44
CA TYR A 76 -14.22 15.66 0.77
C TYR A 76 -14.01 15.23 -0.67
N SER A 77 -14.03 16.18 -1.59
CA SER A 77 -13.56 15.97 -2.96
C SER A 77 -12.06 15.67 -2.99
N PHE A 78 -11.57 15.13 -4.11
CA PHE A 78 -10.15 14.86 -4.31
C PHE A 78 -9.30 16.10 -4.05
N SER A 79 -9.75 17.25 -4.55
CA SER A 79 -9.04 18.53 -4.38
C SER A 79 -9.09 19.07 -2.95
N GLU A 80 -10.07 18.69 -2.14
CA GLU A 80 -10.10 19.05 -0.72
C GLU A 80 -9.21 18.14 0.12
N LEU A 81 -9.03 16.88 -0.29
CA LEU A 81 -8.17 15.92 0.38
C LEU A 81 -6.68 16.16 0.07
N PHE A 82 -6.34 16.25 -1.21
CA PHE A 82 -4.96 16.17 -1.67
C PHE A 82 -4.42 17.53 -2.15
N SER A 83 -3.10 17.67 -2.07
CA SER A 83 -2.39 18.83 -2.59
C SER A 83 -2.40 18.76 -4.13
N CYS A 84 -3.20 19.62 -4.76
CA CYS A 84 -3.29 19.78 -6.20
C CYS A 84 -3.85 21.18 -6.53
N THR A 85 -3.58 21.66 -7.75
CA THR A 85 -3.85 23.03 -8.20
C THR A 85 -4.63 23.07 -9.51
N PRO A 86 -5.86 22.52 -9.57
CA PRO A 86 -6.66 22.48 -10.81
C PRO A 86 -6.97 23.85 -11.43
N ALA A 87 -6.95 24.92 -10.64
CA ALA A 87 -7.14 26.28 -11.16
C ALA A 87 -5.90 26.84 -11.87
N GLU A 88 -4.70 26.42 -11.45
CA GLU A 88 -3.42 26.88 -12.02
C GLU A 88 -2.97 25.99 -13.18
N ASP A 89 -3.23 24.68 -13.05
CA ASP A 89 -2.95 23.66 -14.06
C ASP A 89 -4.21 22.81 -14.27
N PRO A 90 -5.10 23.22 -15.18
CA PRO A 90 -6.37 22.55 -15.40
C PRO A 90 -6.23 21.17 -16.06
N VAL A 91 -5.07 20.86 -16.64
CA VAL A 91 -4.84 19.60 -17.36
C VAL A 91 -4.34 18.53 -16.40
N HIS A 92 -3.28 18.82 -15.65
CA HIS A 92 -2.61 17.84 -14.78
C HIS A 92 -2.73 18.16 -13.29
N TRP A 93 -3.45 19.22 -12.93
CA TRP A 93 -3.75 19.62 -11.55
C TRP A 93 -2.50 19.84 -10.70
N GLY A 94 -1.39 20.21 -11.33
CA GLY A 94 -0.13 20.54 -10.67
C GLY A 94 0.84 19.37 -10.52
N PHE A 95 0.39 18.12 -10.74
CA PHE A 95 1.23 16.93 -10.65
C PHE A 95 2.33 16.94 -11.72
N LYS A 96 3.51 16.42 -11.38
CA LYS A 96 4.69 16.43 -12.27
C LYS A 96 4.94 15.12 -12.99
N SER A 97 4.36 14.04 -12.49
CA SER A 97 4.45 12.69 -13.05
C SER A 97 3.34 11.81 -12.49
N TRP A 98 3.19 10.61 -13.05
CA TRP A 98 2.32 9.58 -12.49
C TRP A 98 2.73 9.22 -11.05
N ASP A 99 4.03 9.11 -10.77
CA ASP A 99 4.49 8.79 -9.41
C ASP A 99 4.17 9.92 -8.41
N ASP A 100 4.24 11.18 -8.82
CA ASP A 100 3.85 12.33 -7.97
C ASP A 100 2.35 12.28 -7.62
N PHE A 101 1.49 11.91 -8.56
CA PHE A 101 0.06 11.66 -8.31
C PHE A 101 -0.16 10.41 -7.44
N PHE A 102 0.58 9.35 -7.70
CA PHE A 102 0.47 8.08 -7.00
C PHE A 102 0.87 8.23 -5.52
N THR A 103 1.95 8.99 -5.28
CA THR A 103 2.47 9.39 -3.98
C THR A 103 1.97 10.77 -3.55
N ARG A 104 0.79 11.19 -4.03
CA ARG A 104 0.15 12.46 -3.67
C ARG A 104 0.14 12.67 -2.15
N GLN A 105 0.27 13.93 -1.73
CA GLN A 105 0.20 14.32 -0.34
C GLN A 105 -1.18 14.85 0.00
N PHE A 106 -1.64 14.65 1.25
CA PHE A 106 -2.80 15.37 1.75
C PHE A 106 -2.50 16.87 1.81
N ARG A 107 -3.50 17.70 1.55
CA ARG A 107 -3.39 19.16 1.69
C ARG A 107 -3.16 19.58 3.15
N ASP A 108 -3.89 18.92 4.06
CA ASP A 108 -3.77 19.12 5.51
C ASP A 108 -4.08 17.78 6.20
N ILE A 109 -3.05 16.93 6.29
CA ILE A 109 -3.19 15.58 6.85
C ILE A 109 -3.66 15.61 8.31
N ASP A 110 -3.28 16.61 9.09
CA ASP A 110 -3.63 16.68 10.50
C ASP A 110 -5.12 17.00 10.70
N LYS A 111 -5.71 17.79 9.78
CA LYS A 111 -7.14 18.06 9.75
C LYS A 111 -7.97 16.86 9.31
N VAL A 112 -7.58 16.17 8.23
CA VAL A 112 -8.40 15.10 7.64
C VAL A 112 -8.07 13.70 8.17
N ARG A 113 -6.89 13.50 8.78
CA ARG A 113 -6.38 12.27 9.39
C ARG A 113 -5.74 12.56 10.75
N PRO A 114 -6.54 12.97 11.74
CA PRO A 114 -6.03 13.15 13.10
C PRO A 114 -5.47 11.83 13.64
N VAL A 115 -4.37 11.91 14.38
CA VAL A 115 -3.70 10.72 14.94
C VAL A 115 -4.53 10.13 16.08
N GLY A 116 -4.94 8.87 15.94
CA GLY A 116 -5.67 8.14 16.97
C GLY A 116 -4.88 7.92 18.27
N HIS A 117 -5.56 7.62 19.38
CA HIS A 117 -4.91 7.57 20.69
C HIS A 117 -4.11 6.27 20.93
N ARG A 118 -4.45 5.19 20.24
CA ARG A 118 -3.89 3.85 20.46
C ARG A 118 -2.89 3.45 19.37
N ILE A 119 -2.72 2.17 19.05
CA ILE A 119 -1.99 1.76 17.83
C ILE A 119 -2.83 2.22 16.65
N VAL A 120 -2.20 2.84 15.64
CA VAL A 120 -2.90 3.39 14.47
C VAL A 120 -2.58 2.62 13.20
N SER A 121 -3.45 2.73 12.21
CA SER A 121 -3.18 2.21 10.87
C SER A 121 -2.00 2.94 10.24
N ALA A 122 -1.06 2.18 9.67
CA ALA A 122 0.11 2.73 9.01
C ALA A 122 -0.20 3.24 7.58
N CYS A 123 -1.26 2.75 6.95
CA CYS A 123 -1.64 3.09 5.57
C CYS A 123 -3.17 3.27 5.43
N GLU A 124 -3.61 3.82 4.29
CA GLU A 124 -5.01 3.71 3.86
C GLU A 124 -5.23 2.39 3.12
N ALA A 125 -5.71 1.39 3.85
CA ALA A 125 -5.68 0.02 3.34
C ALA A 125 -6.86 -0.80 3.84
N ARG A 126 -7.27 -1.77 3.02
CA ARG A 126 -8.31 -2.72 3.34
C ARG A 126 -7.74 -3.86 4.18
N PRO A 127 -8.30 -4.14 5.39
CA PRO A 127 -7.90 -5.29 6.20
C PRO A 127 -8.06 -6.60 5.43
N TYR A 128 -7.01 -7.40 5.39
CA TYR A 128 -6.95 -8.63 4.60
C TYR A 128 -6.89 -9.86 5.49
N ALA A 129 -5.94 -9.92 6.43
CA ALA A 129 -5.76 -11.10 7.27
C ALA A 129 -5.19 -10.72 8.64
N LEU A 130 -5.52 -11.55 9.63
CA LEU A 130 -5.05 -11.42 10.99
C LEU A 130 -4.72 -12.82 11.52
N GLN A 131 -3.50 -13.01 11.99
CA GLN A 131 -3.06 -14.28 12.56
C GLN A 131 -2.32 -14.06 13.87
N ALA A 132 -2.82 -14.67 14.94
CA ALA A 132 -2.13 -14.76 16.21
C ALA A 132 -1.33 -16.07 16.30
N ASN A 133 -0.38 -16.12 17.24
CA ASN A 133 0.50 -17.26 17.47
C ASN A 133 1.27 -17.70 16.22
N VAL A 134 1.80 -16.73 15.45
CA VAL A 134 2.57 -17.01 14.23
C VAL A 134 3.84 -17.81 14.54
N LYS A 135 4.27 -18.67 13.61
CA LYS A 135 5.40 -19.58 13.80
C LYS A 135 6.67 -19.05 13.12
N ALA A 136 7.81 -19.61 13.51
CA ALA A 136 9.10 -19.35 12.84
C ALA A 136 8.99 -19.65 11.34
N TYR A 137 8.55 -20.87 11.04
CA TYR A 137 8.20 -21.38 9.73
C TYR A 137 6.82 -22.03 9.85
N ASP A 138 5.93 -21.79 8.90
CA ASP A 138 4.65 -22.48 8.82
C ASP A 138 4.51 -23.19 7.47
N SER A 139 3.64 -24.20 7.43
CA SER A 139 3.42 -24.98 6.22
C SER A 139 2.63 -24.15 5.21
N PHE A 140 3.23 -23.88 4.05
CA PHE A 140 2.54 -23.35 2.87
C PHE A 140 1.43 -24.31 2.45
N TRP A 141 0.16 -23.88 2.48
CA TRP A 141 -0.96 -24.63 1.92
C TRP A 141 -1.54 -23.85 0.74
N LEU A 142 -1.54 -24.47 -0.43
CA LEU A 142 -2.09 -23.91 -1.67
C LEU A 142 -3.52 -23.36 -1.41
N LYS A 143 -3.69 -22.03 -1.48
CA LYS A 143 -4.93 -21.26 -1.21
C LYS A 143 -5.34 -21.12 0.27
N GLY A 144 -4.37 -21.14 1.17
CA GLY A 144 -4.53 -20.87 2.60
C GLY A 144 -3.17 -20.61 3.25
N ASN A 145 -2.54 -19.52 2.84
CA ASN A 145 -1.18 -19.19 3.26
C ASN A 145 -1.15 -18.78 4.75
N ARG A 146 -0.19 -19.33 5.49
CA ARG A 146 0.15 -18.92 6.86
C ARG A 146 1.48 -18.18 6.84
N TYR A 147 1.65 -17.24 7.75
CA TYR A 147 2.86 -16.42 7.84
C TYR A 147 4.05 -17.19 8.41
N SER A 148 5.14 -17.31 7.65
CA SER A 148 6.45 -17.73 8.14
C SER A 148 7.27 -16.52 8.57
N VAL A 149 7.38 -16.27 9.88
CA VAL A 149 8.05 -15.06 10.41
C VAL A 149 9.50 -14.93 9.95
N MET A 150 10.23 -16.05 9.85
CA MET A 150 11.62 -16.05 9.38
C MET A 150 11.72 -15.62 7.92
N GLU A 151 10.82 -16.08 7.06
CA GLU A 151 10.80 -15.70 5.63
C GLU A 151 10.36 -14.25 5.45
N MET A 152 9.29 -13.83 6.12
CA MET A 152 8.79 -12.45 6.09
C MET A 152 9.88 -11.45 6.48
N LEU A 153 10.68 -11.78 7.48
CA LEU A 153 11.70 -10.88 8.01
C LEU A 153 13.11 -11.18 7.48
N ASP A 154 13.25 -11.96 6.41
CA ASP A 154 14.56 -12.23 5.78
C ASP A 154 15.60 -12.76 6.79
N HIS A 155 15.15 -13.67 7.65
CA HIS A 155 15.89 -14.27 8.76
C HIS A 155 16.59 -13.25 9.68
N HIS A 156 16.05 -12.03 9.79
CA HIS A 156 16.59 -10.98 10.63
C HIS A 156 16.70 -11.43 12.10
N GLU A 157 17.74 -11.01 12.81
CA GLU A 157 17.98 -11.39 14.22
C GLU A 157 16.81 -11.04 15.16
N LEU A 158 16.04 -10.01 14.82
CA LEU A 158 14.86 -9.58 15.58
C LEU A 158 13.62 -10.47 15.33
N ALA A 159 13.66 -11.37 14.35
CA ALA A 159 12.51 -12.20 13.97
C ALA A 159 11.98 -13.05 15.13
N GLU A 160 12.86 -13.56 15.99
CA GLU A 160 12.49 -14.37 17.15
C GLU A 160 11.55 -13.63 18.13
N SER A 161 11.60 -12.30 18.15
CA SER A 161 10.71 -11.49 19.00
C SER A 161 9.24 -11.58 18.58
N PHE A 162 8.98 -11.93 17.33
CA PHE A 162 7.64 -12.00 16.74
C PHE A 162 7.07 -13.42 16.68
N ILE A 163 7.90 -14.45 16.88
CA ILE A 163 7.43 -15.85 16.96
C ILE A 163 6.52 -16.02 18.19
N GLY A 164 5.31 -16.55 17.96
CA GLY A 164 4.23 -16.60 18.95
C GLY A 164 3.48 -15.26 19.10
N GLY A 165 3.80 -14.27 18.27
CA GLY A 165 3.17 -12.96 18.23
C GLY A 165 1.95 -12.90 17.32
N THR A 166 1.62 -11.69 16.86
CA THR A 166 0.47 -11.44 15.96
C THR A 166 0.92 -10.72 14.70
N VAL A 167 0.40 -11.14 13.56
CA VAL A 167 0.57 -10.48 12.25
C VAL A 167 -0.79 -9.99 11.79
N PHE A 168 -0.84 -8.70 11.46
CA PHE A 168 -1.99 -8.06 10.80
C PHE A 168 -1.56 -7.60 9.42
N GLN A 169 -2.28 -8.02 8.37
CA GLN A 169 -2.04 -7.63 6.99
C GLN A 169 -3.22 -6.85 6.43
N SER A 170 -2.89 -5.80 5.68
CA SER A 170 -3.84 -5.06 4.86
C SER A 170 -3.28 -4.82 3.45
N PHE A 171 -4.19 -4.53 2.52
CA PHE A 171 -3.89 -4.33 1.10
C PHE A 171 -4.30 -2.91 0.66
N LEU A 172 -3.45 -2.28 -0.15
CA LEU A 172 -3.71 -0.97 -0.73
C LEU A 172 -4.13 -1.14 -2.19
N THR A 173 -5.29 -0.56 -2.52
CA THR A 173 -5.75 -0.46 -3.91
C THR A 173 -5.02 0.68 -4.61
N LEU A 174 -5.06 0.74 -5.94
CA LEU A 174 -4.46 1.86 -6.71
C LEU A 174 -4.96 3.25 -6.27
N THR A 175 -6.19 3.30 -5.77
CA THR A 175 -6.88 4.49 -5.31
C THR A 175 -6.57 4.85 -3.85
N SER A 176 -5.91 3.96 -3.10
CA SER A 176 -5.41 4.24 -1.75
C SER A 176 -4.35 5.35 -1.72
N TYR A 177 -4.13 5.90 -0.54
CA TYR A 177 -2.97 6.74 -0.22
C TYR A 177 -1.75 5.84 0.08
N HIS A 178 -0.65 6.05 -0.64
CA HIS A 178 0.49 5.11 -0.70
C HIS A 178 1.71 5.49 0.14
N ARG A 179 1.60 6.54 0.95
CA ARG A 179 2.61 6.89 1.96
C ARG A 179 2.26 6.24 3.30
N TRP A 180 3.30 5.90 4.05
CA TRP A 180 3.18 5.12 5.27
C TRP A 180 3.50 5.96 6.49
N CYS A 181 2.75 5.73 7.56
CA CYS A 181 2.98 6.37 8.85
C CYS A 181 3.38 5.37 9.92
N ALA A 182 4.10 5.84 10.94
CA ALA A 182 4.44 5.03 12.11
C ALA A 182 3.16 4.63 12.88
N PRO A 183 2.92 3.33 13.12
CA PRO A 183 1.73 2.87 13.84
C PRO A 183 1.79 3.15 15.34
N VAL A 184 2.98 3.42 15.89
CA VAL A 184 3.26 3.66 17.31
C VAL A 184 4.40 4.68 17.47
N SER A 185 4.43 5.39 18.60
CA SER A 185 5.57 6.22 18.98
C SER A 185 6.66 5.37 19.62
N GLY A 186 7.92 5.73 19.40
CA GLY A 186 9.06 5.01 19.96
C GLY A 186 10.36 5.42 19.30
N HIS A 187 11.24 4.46 19.09
CA HIS A 187 12.45 4.64 18.29
C HIS A 187 12.45 3.65 17.14
N VAL A 188 12.69 4.15 15.92
CA VAL A 188 13.12 3.27 14.82
C VAL A 188 14.51 2.78 15.20
N ILE A 189 14.66 1.47 15.36
CA ILE A 189 15.91 0.84 15.81
C ILE A 189 16.66 0.17 14.68
N GLU A 190 15.97 -0.24 13.63
CA GLU A 190 16.54 -0.92 12.47
C GLU A 190 15.61 -0.71 11.28
N VAL A 191 16.19 -0.55 10.09
CA VAL A 191 15.46 -0.58 8.81
C VAL A 191 16.20 -1.43 7.80
N ARG A 192 15.46 -2.12 6.94
CA ARG A 192 16.03 -2.91 5.83
C ARG A 192 15.09 -2.91 4.65
N VAL A 193 15.61 -2.70 3.44
CA VAL A 193 14.91 -3.11 2.21
C VAL A 193 15.47 -4.47 1.83
N VAL A 194 14.58 -5.45 1.72
CA VAL A 194 14.91 -6.79 1.23
C VAL A 194 14.52 -6.82 -0.24
N ASP A 195 15.49 -7.03 -1.12
CA ASP A 195 15.24 -7.22 -2.54
C ASP A 195 14.52 -8.55 -2.74
N GLY A 196 13.45 -8.54 -3.54
CA GLY A 196 12.63 -9.73 -3.78
C GLY A 196 12.14 -9.84 -5.23
N THR A 197 11.47 -10.93 -5.53
CA THR A 197 10.95 -11.23 -6.87
C THR A 197 9.72 -10.39 -7.22
N TYR A 198 9.60 -10.02 -8.49
CA TYR A 198 8.42 -9.36 -9.03
C TYR A 198 7.44 -10.39 -9.59
N PHE A 199 6.16 -10.22 -9.26
CA PHE A 199 5.11 -11.04 -9.86
C PHE A 199 4.71 -10.42 -11.21
N SER A 200 5.00 -11.10 -12.31
CA SER A 200 4.59 -10.69 -13.64
C SER A 200 3.42 -11.56 -14.12
N GLU A 201 2.34 -10.93 -14.56
CA GLU A 201 1.21 -11.62 -15.17
C GLU A 201 1.34 -11.57 -16.70
N ALA A 202 1.22 -12.73 -17.36
CA ALA A 202 1.26 -12.78 -18.81
C ALA A 202 0.07 -12.00 -19.41
N THR A 203 0.30 -11.22 -20.47
CA THR A 203 -0.73 -10.34 -21.07
C THR A 203 -2.06 -11.05 -21.37
N PHE A 204 -2.00 -12.30 -21.86
CA PHE A 204 -3.18 -13.10 -22.19
C PHE A 204 -3.93 -13.67 -20.97
N ALA A 205 -3.26 -13.75 -19.82
CA ALA A 205 -3.84 -14.17 -18.54
C ALA A 205 -4.29 -12.95 -17.70
N GLY A 206 -3.76 -11.76 -18.01
CA GLY A 206 -4.21 -10.49 -17.46
C GLY A 206 -5.42 -9.91 -18.22
N PHE A 207 -5.49 -8.59 -18.34
CA PHE A 207 -6.69 -7.88 -18.82
C PHE A 207 -7.04 -8.04 -20.28
N SER A 208 -6.07 -8.43 -21.12
CA SER A 208 -6.35 -8.75 -22.52
C SER A 208 -7.11 -10.08 -22.65
N SER A 209 -7.26 -10.82 -21.55
CA SER A 209 -8.12 -12.00 -21.47
C SER A 209 -9.61 -11.61 -21.67
N PRO A 210 -10.33 -12.28 -22.58
CA PRO A 210 -11.76 -12.05 -22.79
C PRO A 210 -12.64 -12.47 -21.60
N ILE A 211 -12.07 -13.19 -20.62
CA ILE A 211 -12.77 -13.65 -19.41
C ILE A 211 -12.33 -12.89 -18.15
N GLY A 212 -11.56 -11.81 -18.31
CA GLY A 212 -10.94 -11.07 -17.21
C GLY A 212 -9.60 -11.66 -16.75
N PRO A 213 -8.88 -10.93 -15.88
CA PRO A 213 -7.57 -11.33 -15.39
C PRO A 213 -7.63 -12.57 -14.49
N ASP A 214 -6.51 -13.23 -14.27
CA ASP A 214 -6.43 -14.30 -13.29
C ASP A 214 -6.40 -13.70 -11.87
N PRO A 215 -7.47 -13.87 -11.05
CA PRO A 215 -7.47 -13.40 -9.67
C PRO A 215 -6.39 -14.08 -8.81
N SER A 216 -5.78 -15.17 -9.30
CA SER A 216 -4.70 -15.88 -8.61
C SER A 216 -3.37 -15.13 -8.60
N GLY A 217 -3.17 -14.19 -9.52
CA GLY A 217 -1.94 -13.40 -9.57
C GLY A 217 -1.84 -12.40 -8.42
N PRO A 218 -2.54 -11.25 -8.48
CA PRO A 218 -2.43 -10.22 -7.45
C PRO A 218 -3.33 -10.47 -6.23
N ASP A 219 -4.57 -10.95 -6.40
CA ASP A 219 -5.56 -10.89 -5.32
C ASP A 219 -5.50 -12.10 -4.36
N ARG A 220 -5.28 -13.31 -4.86
CA ARG A 220 -5.29 -14.53 -4.03
C ARG A 220 -3.93 -14.95 -3.48
N SER A 221 -2.84 -14.29 -3.90
CA SER A 221 -1.46 -14.62 -3.49
C SER A 221 -0.87 -13.65 -2.45
N GLN A 222 -1.67 -12.72 -1.93
CA GLN A 222 -1.25 -11.62 -1.03
C GLN A 222 -0.36 -12.05 0.14
N VAL A 223 -0.65 -13.17 0.80
CA VAL A 223 0.19 -13.67 1.91
C VAL A 223 1.53 -14.22 1.40
N TYR A 224 1.54 -14.98 0.31
CA TYR A 224 2.79 -15.55 -0.25
C TYR A 224 3.73 -14.44 -0.74
N VAL A 225 3.17 -13.38 -1.33
CA VAL A 225 3.97 -12.26 -1.82
C VAL A 225 4.72 -11.55 -0.67
N THR A 226 4.24 -11.62 0.57
CA THR A 226 4.96 -11.06 1.73
C THR A 226 6.31 -11.73 2.03
N GLU A 227 6.54 -12.94 1.52
CA GLU A 227 7.77 -13.70 1.71
C GLU A 227 8.77 -13.47 0.57
N VAL A 228 8.28 -13.24 -0.64
CA VAL A 228 9.10 -13.24 -1.86
C VAL A 228 9.27 -11.88 -2.51
N ALA A 229 8.36 -10.92 -2.29
CA ALA A 229 8.49 -9.61 -2.92
C ALA A 229 9.49 -8.69 -2.23
N THR A 230 9.87 -7.65 -2.97
CA THR A 230 10.62 -6.53 -2.40
C THR A 230 9.83 -5.94 -1.25
N ARG A 231 10.46 -5.78 -0.09
CA ARG A 231 9.79 -5.31 1.12
C ARG A 231 10.69 -4.46 1.99
N ALA A 232 10.13 -3.39 2.56
CA ALA A 232 10.80 -2.59 3.57
C ALA A 232 10.37 -3.05 4.96
N LEU A 233 11.35 -3.41 5.80
CA LEU A 233 11.20 -3.73 7.21
C LEU A 233 11.58 -2.50 8.04
N ILE A 234 10.68 -2.04 8.91
CA ILE A 234 10.94 -0.93 9.84
C ILE A 234 10.62 -1.42 11.26
N PHE A 235 11.66 -1.62 12.06
CA PHE A 235 11.54 -2.07 13.44
C PHE A 235 11.43 -0.86 14.37
N ILE A 236 10.33 -0.79 15.12
CA ILE A 236 10.05 0.28 16.07
C ILE A 236 10.02 -0.31 17.48
N ARG A 237 10.88 0.20 18.37
CA ARG A 237 10.83 -0.09 19.80
C ARG A 237 9.95 0.95 20.49
N ALA A 238 8.72 0.56 20.81
CA ALA A 238 7.76 1.37 21.54
C ALA A 238 7.85 1.12 23.07
N PRO A 239 7.41 2.08 23.90
CA PRO A 239 7.28 1.88 25.34
C PRO A 239 6.35 0.71 25.70
N PRO A 240 6.45 0.16 26.93
CA PRO A 240 5.47 -0.79 27.45
C PRO A 240 4.04 -0.24 27.38
N PRO A 241 3.03 -1.11 27.16
CA PRO A 241 3.14 -2.56 27.01
C PRO A 241 3.54 -3.03 25.61
N ILE A 242 3.57 -2.15 24.60
CA ILE A 242 3.71 -2.52 23.18
C ILE A 242 5.04 -3.24 22.91
N GLY A 243 6.16 -2.65 23.31
CA GLY A 243 7.49 -3.21 23.02
C GLY A 243 7.86 -3.12 21.54
N ILE A 244 8.45 -4.17 20.96
CA ILE A 244 8.89 -4.16 19.57
C ILE A 244 7.74 -4.46 18.59
N VAL A 245 7.67 -3.64 17.53
CA VAL A 245 6.77 -3.77 16.39
C VAL A 245 7.60 -3.75 15.11
N CYS A 246 7.29 -4.59 14.13
CA CYS A 246 7.82 -4.45 12.78
C CYS A 246 6.70 -3.98 11.85
N ALA A 247 6.87 -2.79 11.26
CA ALA A 247 6.05 -2.34 10.15
C ALA A 247 6.75 -2.78 8.86
N MET A 248 6.13 -3.74 8.16
CA MET A 248 6.65 -4.33 6.93
C MET A 248 5.80 -3.87 5.74
N PHE A 249 6.42 -3.25 4.76
CA PHE A 249 5.76 -2.72 3.56
C PHE A 249 6.19 -3.54 2.36
N VAL A 250 5.23 -4.19 1.70
CA VAL A 250 5.45 -5.20 0.67
C VAL A 250 5.02 -4.65 -0.68
N GLY A 251 5.98 -4.56 -1.60
CA GLY A 251 5.71 -4.26 -2.99
C GLY A 251 4.95 -5.42 -3.66
N LEU A 252 4.02 -5.14 -4.56
CA LEU A 252 3.26 -6.19 -5.28
C LEU A 252 3.33 -5.97 -6.79
N SER A 253 3.38 -7.04 -7.57
CA SER A 253 3.47 -6.93 -9.03
C SER A 253 4.63 -6.02 -9.46
N ASP A 254 4.43 -5.11 -10.42
CA ASP A 254 5.42 -4.15 -10.91
C ASP A 254 5.76 -3.02 -9.90
N VAL A 255 5.22 -3.12 -8.70
CA VAL A 255 5.27 -2.11 -7.62
C VAL A 255 6.31 -2.57 -6.65
N SER A 256 7.54 -2.31 -7.03
CA SER A 256 8.68 -2.89 -6.37
C SER A 256 9.32 -1.94 -5.37
N THR A 257 9.05 -0.65 -5.50
CA THR A 257 9.84 0.36 -4.80
C THR A 257 9.20 0.68 -3.46
N CYS A 258 9.78 0.09 -2.42
CA CYS A 258 9.52 0.45 -1.04
C CYS A 258 10.54 1.50 -0.60
N ASP A 259 10.17 2.78 -0.62
CA ASP A 259 11.08 3.86 -0.24
C ASP A 259 10.93 4.26 1.23
N ILE A 260 11.97 3.99 2.02
CA ILE A 260 12.03 4.41 3.43
C ILE A 260 12.40 5.89 3.48
N ALA A 261 11.68 6.68 4.30
CA ALA A 261 11.91 8.11 4.43
C ALA A 261 13.38 8.40 4.80
N HIS A 262 13.99 9.37 4.12
CA HIS A 262 15.42 9.71 4.23
C HIS A 262 15.91 9.79 5.68
N ARG A 263 15.08 10.38 6.56
CA ARG A 263 15.36 10.53 8.00
C ARG A 263 15.74 9.22 8.68
N PHE A 264 15.18 8.08 8.27
CA PHE A 264 15.35 6.79 8.93
C PHE A 264 16.34 5.85 8.21
N ARG A 265 16.98 6.29 7.12
CA ARG A 265 17.92 5.46 6.35
C ARG A 265 19.28 5.24 7.04
N ASP A 266 19.65 6.10 7.97
CA ASP A 266 20.94 6.06 8.67
C ASP A 266 20.82 6.51 10.13
N GLY A 267 21.93 6.42 10.89
CA GLY A 267 22.05 7.03 12.21
C GLY A 267 21.03 6.55 13.24
N LEU A 268 20.61 5.29 13.14
CA LEU A 268 19.67 4.66 14.07
C LEU A 268 20.36 4.29 15.41
N PRO A 269 19.63 4.27 16.54
CA PRO A 269 18.19 4.49 16.67
C PRO A 269 17.77 5.97 16.59
N LYS A 270 16.60 6.25 16.01
CA LYS A 270 16.03 7.61 15.91
C LYS A 270 14.61 7.67 16.49
N PRO A 271 14.21 8.76 17.18
CA PRO A 271 12.84 8.90 17.68
C PRO A 271 11.87 9.00 16.50
N VAL A 272 10.70 8.38 16.66
CA VAL A 272 9.58 8.46 15.74
C VAL A 272 8.28 8.65 16.51
N TYR A 273 7.41 9.51 15.99
CA TYR A 273 6.11 9.77 16.58
C TYR A 273 5.03 9.02 15.81
N LYS A 274 4.06 8.47 16.53
CA LYS A 274 2.90 7.84 15.91
C LYS A 274 2.22 8.78 14.92
N GLY A 275 1.96 8.29 13.71
CA GLY A 275 1.42 9.08 12.60
C GLY A 275 2.46 9.86 11.79
N GLU A 276 3.73 9.90 12.20
CA GLU A 276 4.83 10.46 11.41
C GLU A 276 5.04 9.62 10.14
N GLU A 277 5.26 10.27 8.99
CA GLU A 277 5.58 9.58 7.75
C GLU A 277 6.94 8.86 7.87
N ILE A 278 6.97 7.57 7.53
CA ILE A 278 8.16 6.72 7.61
C ILE A 278 8.59 6.16 6.26
N GLY A 279 7.80 6.36 5.20
CA GLY A 279 8.14 5.93 3.85
C GLY A 279 6.96 6.03 2.88
N THR A 280 7.16 5.51 1.66
CA THR A 280 6.15 5.47 0.60
C THR A 280 6.39 4.31 -0.35
N PHE A 281 5.32 3.76 -0.91
CA PHE A 281 5.44 2.97 -2.14
C PHE A 281 5.64 3.94 -3.30
N ARG A 282 6.42 3.54 -4.30
CA ARG A 282 6.44 4.17 -5.61
C ARG A 282 6.01 3.18 -6.68
N HIS A 283 5.27 3.66 -7.67
CA HIS A 283 4.87 2.90 -8.87
C HIS A 283 3.91 1.69 -8.68
N GLY A 284 2.72 1.87 -8.07
CA GLY A 284 1.50 0.99 -8.18
C GLY A 284 1.05 0.21 -6.91
N GLY A 285 0.15 -0.79 -7.03
CA GLY A 285 -0.46 -1.56 -5.90
C GLY A 285 0.47 -2.24 -4.87
N SER A 286 0.01 -2.36 -3.61
CA SER A 286 0.91 -2.73 -2.50
C SER A 286 0.19 -3.38 -1.31
N SER A 287 0.94 -4.01 -0.40
CA SER A 287 0.43 -4.54 0.87
C SER A 287 1.32 -4.13 2.03
N TYR A 288 0.82 -4.19 3.26
CA TYR A 288 1.67 -4.06 4.43
C TYR A 288 1.23 -4.98 5.55
N CYS A 289 2.18 -5.32 6.40
CA CYS A 289 2.01 -6.11 7.60
C CYS A 289 2.49 -5.34 8.83
N LEU A 290 1.74 -5.44 9.93
CA LEU A 290 2.23 -5.11 11.26
C LEU A 290 2.45 -6.40 12.04
N LEU A 291 3.69 -6.62 12.45
CA LEU A 291 4.07 -7.73 13.31
C LEU A 291 4.23 -7.21 14.73
N PHE A 292 3.55 -7.85 15.68
CA PHE A 292 3.58 -7.54 17.10
C PHE A 292 4.23 -8.67 17.87
N ARG A 293 5.09 -8.33 18.83
CA ARG A 293 5.83 -9.31 19.64
C ARG A 293 4.92 -10.30 20.38
N LYS A 294 5.48 -11.47 20.71
CA LYS A 294 4.83 -12.41 21.63
C LYS A 294 4.49 -11.79 22.98
N GLY A 295 3.39 -12.23 23.56
CA GLY A 295 2.89 -11.77 24.86
C GLY A 295 2.17 -10.40 24.84
N LEU A 296 2.14 -9.70 23.71
CA LEU A 296 1.24 -8.55 23.53
C LEU A 296 -0.13 -9.04 23.06
N ARG A 297 -1.18 -8.71 23.81
CA ARG A 297 -2.57 -8.92 23.39
C ARG A 297 -3.11 -7.66 22.73
N LEU A 298 -3.97 -7.85 21.73
CA LEU A 298 -4.51 -6.78 20.92
C LEU A 298 -6.04 -6.84 20.93
N SER A 299 -6.67 -5.75 21.38
CA SER A 299 -8.10 -5.53 21.22
C SER A 299 -8.32 -4.63 20.01
N TRP A 300 -8.87 -5.20 18.94
CA TRP A 300 -8.99 -4.56 17.64
C TRP A 300 -10.21 -3.66 17.56
N VAL A 301 -10.08 -2.54 16.85
CA VAL A 301 -11.23 -1.74 16.45
C VAL A 301 -12.09 -2.58 15.49
N PRO A 302 -13.42 -2.72 15.71
CA PRO A 302 -14.25 -3.60 14.88
C PRO A 302 -14.17 -3.32 13.38
N GLY A 303 -14.09 -2.05 12.98
CA GLY A 303 -13.95 -1.64 11.57
C GLY A 303 -12.57 -1.92 10.97
N ALA A 304 -11.56 -2.22 11.78
CA ALA A 304 -10.20 -2.53 11.35
C ALA A 304 -9.94 -4.04 11.17
N MET A 305 -10.90 -4.89 11.53
CA MET A 305 -10.78 -6.34 11.40
C MET A 305 -11.02 -6.79 9.94
N PRO A 306 -10.31 -7.82 9.46
CA PRO A 306 -10.62 -8.46 8.18
C PRO A 306 -12.07 -8.92 8.12
N ARG A 307 -12.79 -8.51 7.07
CA ARG A 307 -14.17 -8.90 6.80
C ARG A 307 -14.49 -8.82 5.31
N GLU A 308 -15.53 -9.54 4.90
CA GLU A 308 -16.10 -9.36 3.56
C GLU A 308 -16.52 -7.91 3.34
N ASN A 309 -16.25 -7.39 2.14
CA ASN A 309 -16.55 -6.01 1.76
C ASN A 309 -15.97 -4.92 2.69
N ALA A 310 -14.88 -5.21 3.40
CA ALA A 310 -14.17 -4.20 4.17
C ALA A 310 -13.78 -3.00 3.29
N ARG A 311 -13.97 -1.79 3.82
CA ARG A 311 -13.40 -0.57 3.25
C ARG A 311 -11.99 -0.34 3.76
N ASN A 312 -11.31 0.66 3.21
CA ASN A 312 -10.04 1.11 3.73
C ASN A 312 -10.17 1.58 5.19
N VAL A 313 -9.30 1.08 6.05
CA VAL A 313 -8.97 1.73 7.32
C VAL A 313 -8.08 2.91 6.98
N LEU A 314 -8.45 4.10 7.46
CA LEU A 314 -7.73 5.32 7.14
C LEU A 314 -6.37 5.35 7.84
N VAL A 315 -5.37 5.92 7.19
CA VAL A 315 -4.05 6.14 7.79
C VAL A 315 -4.22 7.00 9.03
N ARG A 316 -3.43 6.71 10.08
CA ARG A 316 -3.50 7.35 11.41
C ARG A 316 -4.76 7.10 12.23
N SER A 317 -5.80 6.45 11.69
CA SER A 317 -6.98 6.08 12.50
C SER A 317 -6.67 4.94 13.47
N GLU A 318 -7.45 4.81 14.54
CA GLU A 318 -7.26 3.75 15.52
C GLU A 318 -7.38 2.36 14.89
N LEU A 319 -6.43 1.49 15.22
CA LEU A 319 -6.34 0.12 14.73
C LEU A 319 -6.60 -0.89 15.85
N ALA A 320 -5.85 -0.76 16.94
CA ALA A 320 -5.92 -1.68 18.07
C ALA A 320 -5.42 -1.05 19.38
N TYR A 321 -5.86 -1.63 20.50
CA TYR A 321 -5.32 -1.39 21.82
C TYR A 321 -4.41 -2.56 22.23
N GLY A 322 -3.15 -2.27 22.56
CA GLY A 322 -2.19 -3.25 23.05
C GLY A 322 -2.19 -3.33 24.58
N TYR A 323 -2.25 -4.53 25.14
CA TYR A 323 -2.19 -4.77 26.58
C TYR A 323 -1.49 -6.10 26.89
N THR A 324 -1.04 -6.26 28.13
CA THR A 324 -0.55 -7.54 28.67
C THR A 324 -1.54 -8.04 29.72
N GLU A 325 -1.61 -9.36 29.94
CA GLU A 325 -2.18 -9.83 31.22
C GLU A 325 -1.20 -9.39 32.31
N GLU A 326 -1.71 -8.72 33.35
CA GLU A 326 -0.96 -8.52 34.60
C GLU A 326 -0.58 -9.85 35.24
#